data_AF-A0A0D4HPR6-F1
#
_entry.id   AF-A0A0D4HPR6-F1
#
_cell.length_a   1.000
_cell.length_b   1.000
_cell.length_c   1.000
_cell.angle_alpha   90.00
_cell.angle_beta   90.00
_cell.angle_gamma   90.00
#
_symmetry.space_group_name_H-M   'P 1'
#
loop_
_entity.id
_entity.type
_entity.pdbx_description
1 polymer ?
#
loop_
_entity_poly.entity_id
_entity_poly.type
_entity_poly.pdbx_seq_one_letter_code
_entity_poly.pdbx_strand_id
1 'polypeptide(L)'
;SAAVPGVVEPVEIDGRLLVDGGIANNMPIDVVKAMGANVVIAVDIGSPLLSKKNINNTLDVFDQLSNILTNNTTQAQKNYLSTNDILIRPDIDDLSQLIFNNAKALELGKQAALLVAQELKQLSVNKKQ
;
A
#
# COMPACT_ATOMS: atom_id res chain seq x y z
N SER A 1 7.46 -5.69 5.19
CA SER A 1 6.76 -6.35 6.31
C SER A 1 5.61 -7.16 5.75
N ALA A 2 5.24 -8.28 6.37
CA ALA A 2 4.10 -9.10 5.93
C ALA A 2 3.45 -9.96 7.04
N ALA A 3 3.71 -9.64 8.32
CA ALA A 3 3.18 -10.40 9.47
C ALA A 3 1.74 -9.96 9.81
N VAL A 4 0.81 -10.11 8.85
CA VAL A 4 -0.56 -9.57 8.94
C VAL A 4 -1.30 -10.22 10.12
N PRO A 5 -1.80 -9.44 11.10
CA PRO A 5 -2.52 -9.98 12.26
C PRO A 5 -3.67 -10.89 11.84
N GLY A 6 -3.78 -12.06 12.49
CA GLY A 6 -4.83 -13.04 12.20
C GLY A 6 -4.55 -13.96 11.00
N VAL A 7 -3.55 -13.67 10.18
CA VAL A 7 -3.15 -14.50 9.03
C VAL A 7 -1.77 -15.11 9.23
N VAL A 8 -0.82 -14.33 9.75
CA VAL A 8 0.57 -14.72 9.95
C VAL A 8 0.96 -14.44 11.40
N GLU A 9 1.73 -15.35 12.00
CA GLU A 9 2.23 -15.18 13.36
C GLU A 9 3.16 -13.95 13.48
N PRO A 10 3.13 -13.23 14.62
CA PRO A 10 4.07 -12.14 14.87
C PRO A 10 5.53 -12.64 14.86
N VAL A 11 6.45 -11.77 14.46
CA VAL A 11 7.89 -12.08 14.35
C VAL A 11 8.66 -11.35 15.43
N GLU A 12 9.55 -12.03 16.14
CA GLU A 12 10.44 -11.39 17.12
C GLU A 12 11.74 -10.93 16.44
N ILE A 13 12.05 -9.63 16.58
CA ILE A 13 13.30 -9.01 16.11
C ILE A 13 13.81 -8.09 17.21
N ASP A 14 15.08 -8.25 17.62
CA ASP A 14 15.74 -7.43 18.65
C ASP A 14 14.93 -7.29 19.95
N GLY A 15 14.32 -8.39 20.41
CA GLY A 15 13.50 -8.44 21.63
C GLY A 15 12.14 -7.74 21.51
N ARG A 16 11.71 -7.38 20.30
CA ARG A 16 10.40 -6.80 20.01
C ARG A 16 9.56 -7.79 19.23
N LEU A 17 8.34 -8.01 19.69
CA LEU A 17 7.34 -8.77 18.93
C LEU A 17 6.65 -7.83 17.93
N LEU A 18 6.80 -8.13 16.64
CA LEU A 18 6.38 -7.28 15.53
C LEU A 18 5.26 -7.93 14.72
N VAL A 19 4.30 -7.11 14.31
CA VAL A 19 3.24 -7.45 13.35
C VAL A 19 3.38 -6.57 12.11
N ASP A 20 2.51 -6.78 11.14
CA ASP A 20 2.51 -5.97 9.94
C ASP A 20 2.29 -4.47 10.20
N GLY A 21 3.03 -3.65 9.45
CA GLY A 21 3.03 -2.20 9.57
C GLY A 21 1.84 -1.50 8.93
N GLY A 22 0.93 -2.19 8.24
CA GLY A 22 -0.19 -1.57 7.51
C GLY A 22 -1.03 -0.61 8.37
N ILE A 23 -1.36 -1.02 9.60
CA ILE A 23 -2.15 -0.18 10.53
C ILE A 23 -1.35 1.05 10.99
N ALA A 24 -0.02 0.95 11.07
CA ALA A 24 0.84 2.01 11.59
C ALA A 24 1.28 3.01 10.50
N ASN A 25 1.79 2.52 9.37
CA ASN A 25 2.26 3.33 8.25
C ASN A 25 2.34 2.49 6.95
N ASN A 26 1.20 2.27 6.28
CA ASN A 26 1.09 1.36 5.13
C ASN A 26 1.86 1.82 3.88
N MET A 27 1.92 3.14 3.66
CA MET A 27 2.58 3.76 2.50
C MET A 27 3.54 4.86 3.01
N PRO A 28 4.72 4.48 3.54
CA PRO A 28 5.56 5.35 4.37
C PRO A 28 6.36 6.38 3.54
N ILE A 29 5.66 7.36 2.96
CA ILE A 29 6.24 8.43 2.13
C ILE A 29 7.16 9.32 2.98
N ASP A 30 6.76 9.63 4.20
CA ASP A 30 7.56 10.40 5.16
C ASP A 30 8.93 9.75 5.43
N VAL A 31 8.96 8.43 5.63
CA VAL A 31 10.19 7.68 5.89
C VAL A 31 11.14 7.76 4.70
N VAL A 32 10.66 7.50 3.48
CA VAL A 32 11.53 7.55 2.29
C VAL A 32 12.02 8.97 2.00
N LYS A 33 11.22 10.00 2.30
CA LYS A 33 11.68 11.40 2.23
C LYS A 33 12.74 11.71 3.27
N ALA A 34 12.58 11.23 4.51
CA ALA A 34 13.58 11.37 5.56
C ALA A 34 14.90 10.65 5.21
N MET A 35 14.83 9.58 4.43
CA MET A 35 16.01 8.90 3.86
C MET A 35 16.71 9.70 2.75
N GLY A 36 16.17 10.84 2.33
CA GLY A 36 16.77 11.74 1.35
C GLY A 36 16.30 11.54 -0.09
N ALA A 37 15.18 10.84 -0.32
CA ALA A 37 14.62 10.69 -1.66
C ALA A 37 14.27 12.06 -2.28
N ASN A 38 14.77 12.34 -3.48
CA ASN A 38 14.43 13.56 -4.22
C ASN A 38 13.05 13.48 -4.89
N VAL A 39 12.66 12.27 -5.30
CA VAL A 39 11.38 11.95 -5.92
C VAL A 39 10.88 10.65 -5.32
N VAL A 40 9.59 10.59 -4.99
CA VAL A 40 8.90 9.42 -4.50
C VAL A 40 7.94 8.90 -5.57
N ILE A 41 8.06 7.61 -5.89
CA ILE A 41 7.06 6.88 -6.68
C ILE A 41 6.24 6.06 -5.68
N ALA A 42 5.07 6.58 -5.29
CA ALA A 42 4.18 5.95 -4.34
C ALA A 42 3.16 5.06 -5.07
N VAL A 43 2.94 3.84 -4.57
CA VAL A 43 1.95 2.91 -5.12
C VAL A 43 0.90 2.62 -4.07
N ASP A 44 -0.33 3.08 -4.28
CA ASP A 44 -1.44 2.89 -3.36
C ASP A 44 -2.32 1.71 -3.79
N ILE A 45 -2.18 0.61 -3.07
CA ILE A 45 -2.97 -0.61 -3.21
C ILE A 45 -4.02 -0.78 -2.10
N GLY A 46 -4.33 0.29 -1.36
CA GLY A 46 -5.32 0.26 -0.28
C GLY A 46 -6.69 -0.20 -0.77
N SER A 47 -7.40 -0.93 0.10
CA SER A 47 -8.74 -1.43 -0.20
C SER A 47 -9.84 -0.45 0.19
N PRO A 48 -10.96 -0.45 -0.54
CA PRO A 48 -12.14 0.31 -0.14
C PRO A 48 -12.71 -0.25 1.16
N LEU A 49 -13.47 0.60 1.87
CA LEU A 49 -14.22 0.18 3.03
C LEU A 49 -15.34 -0.79 2.61
N LEU A 50 -15.58 -1.82 3.44
CA LEU A 50 -16.68 -2.75 3.23
C LEU A 50 -18.02 -2.02 3.23
N SER A 51 -18.89 -2.40 2.30
CA SER A 51 -20.28 -1.95 2.32
C SER A 51 -21.02 -2.55 3.53
N LYS A 52 -22.09 -1.89 3.99
CA LYS A 52 -22.93 -2.42 5.08
C LYS A 52 -23.40 -3.87 4.85
N LYS A 53 -23.65 -4.25 3.59
CA LYS A 53 -24.08 -5.62 3.23
C LYS A 53 -22.97 -6.67 3.39
N ASN A 54 -21.72 -6.23 3.47
CA ASN A 54 -20.54 -7.08 3.57
C ASN A 54 -19.98 -7.17 5.00
N ILE A 55 -20.66 -6.56 5.99
CA ILE A 55 -20.31 -6.65 7.41
C ILE A 55 -21.37 -7.55 8.08
N ASN A 56 -21.04 -8.83 8.21
CA ASN A 56 -21.98 -9.88 8.62
C ASN A 56 -21.61 -10.53 9.95
N ASN A 57 -20.37 -10.37 10.41
CA ASN A 57 -19.88 -10.96 11.66
C ASN A 57 -18.84 -10.07 12.35
N THR A 58 -18.41 -10.49 13.54
CA THR A 58 -17.43 -9.75 14.36
C THR A 58 -16.05 -9.64 13.71
N LEU A 59 -15.61 -10.66 12.96
CA LEU A 59 -14.34 -10.59 12.21
C LEU A 59 -14.42 -9.54 11.11
N ASP A 60 -15.54 -9.44 10.37
CA ASP A 60 -15.73 -8.40 9.36
C ASP A 60 -15.66 -6.98 9.97
N VAL A 61 -16.13 -6.82 11.22
CA VAL A 61 -16.02 -5.54 11.95
C VAL A 61 -14.57 -5.23 12.31
N PHE A 62 -13.79 -6.22 12.74
CA PHE A 62 -12.36 -6.04 13.02
C PHE A 62 -11.57 -5.73 11.74
N ASP A 63 -11.84 -6.44 10.65
CA ASP A 63 -11.24 -6.19 9.34
C ASP A 63 -11.59 -4.78 8.85
N GLN A 64 -12.85 -4.37 8.98
CA GLN A 64 -13.28 -3.02 8.64
C GLN A 64 -12.57 -1.96 9.47
N LEU A 65 -12.38 -2.18 10.79
CA LEU A 65 -11.63 -1.27 11.65
C LEU A 65 -10.16 -1.17 11.21
N SER A 66 -9.53 -2.31 10.92
CA SER A 66 -8.16 -2.37 10.40
C SER A 66 -8.03 -1.59 9.09
N ASN A 67 -8.97 -1.77 8.16
CA ASN A 67 -9.02 -1.03 6.89
C ASN A 67 -9.21 0.48 7.11
N ILE A 68 -10.07 0.90 8.04
CA ILE A 68 -10.24 2.32 8.39
C ILE A 68 -8.92 2.93 8.89
N LEU A 69 -8.24 2.26 9.81
CA LEU A 69 -6.98 2.74 10.36
C LEU A 69 -5.89 2.81 9.29
N THR A 70 -5.74 1.75 8.49
CA THR A 70 -4.79 1.66 7.37
C THR A 70 -5.06 2.74 6.31
N ASN A 71 -6.33 2.98 5.97
CA ASN A 71 -6.70 4.02 5.01
C ASN A 71 -6.42 5.41 5.59
N ASN A 72 -6.69 5.65 6.88
CA ASN A 72 -6.37 6.92 7.51
C ASN A 72 -4.86 7.23 7.48
N THR A 73 -4.00 6.25 7.77
CA THR A 73 -2.54 6.45 7.68
C THR A 73 -2.10 6.66 6.24
N THR A 74 -2.62 5.89 5.29
CA THR A 74 -2.34 6.04 3.86
C THR A 74 -2.74 7.42 3.34
N GLN A 75 -3.91 7.93 3.73
CA GLN A 75 -4.37 9.27 3.36
C GLN A 75 -3.52 10.37 3.99
N ALA A 76 -3.11 10.21 5.25
CA ALA A 76 -2.18 11.15 5.89
C ALA A 76 -0.82 11.18 5.18
N GLN A 77 -0.31 10.02 4.74
CA GLN A 77 0.95 9.91 4.02
C GLN A 77 0.93 10.60 2.65
N LYS A 78 -0.21 10.58 1.94
CA LYS A 78 -0.35 11.30 0.66
C LYS A 78 -0.14 12.81 0.80
N ASN A 79 -0.33 13.39 1.99
CA ASN A 79 -0.05 14.82 2.23
C ASN A 79 1.45 15.16 2.17
N TYR A 80 2.33 14.16 2.26
CA TYR A 80 3.77 14.36 2.07
C TYR A 80 4.17 14.41 0.60
N LEU A 81 3.29 14.06 -0.35
CA LEU A 81 3.60 14.14 -1.77
C LEU A 81 3.76 15.60 -2.22
N SER A 82 4.76 15.82 -3.06
CA SER A 82 5.03 17.07 -3.76
C SER A 82 4.63 16.96 -5.23
N THR A 83 4.67 18.06 -5.97
CA THR A 83 4.39 18.09 -7.41
C THR A 83 5.37 17.27 -8.26
N ASN A 84 6.53 16.92 -7.72
CA ASN A 84 7.53 16.13 -8.42
C ASN A 84 7.38 14.62 -8.16
N ASP A 85 6.53 14.24 -7.18
CA ASP A 85 6.28 12.86 -6.82
C ASP A 85 5.18 12.27 -7.69
N ILE A 86 5.21 10.94 -7.88
CA ILE A 86 4.26 10.21 -8.72
C ILE A 86 3.45 9.28 -7.82
N LEU A 87 2.13 9.38 -7.89
CA LEU A 87 1.20 8.45 -7.23
C LEU A 87 0.57 7.52 -8.26
N ILE A 88 0.74 6.22 -8.08
CA ILE A 88 0.13 5.18 -8.90
C ILE A 88 -0.92 4.47 -8.04
N ARG A 89 -2.18 4.47 -8.48
CA ARG A 89 -3.27 3.71 -7.84
C ARG A 89 -3.92 2.75 -8.84
N PRO A 90 -3.55 1.46 -8.82
CA PRO A 90 -4.20 0.45 -9.66
C PRO A 90 -5.67 0.27 -9.28
N ASP A 91 -6.52 0.01 -10.28
CA ASP A 91 -7.95 -0.26 -10.07
C ASP A 91 -8.18 -1.72 -9.65
N ILE A 92 -7.79 -2.03 -8.40
CA ILE A 92 -7.82 -3.39 -7.83
C ILE A 92 -8.81 -3.54 -6.68
N ASP A 93 -9.73 -2.58 -6.52
CA ASP A 93 -10.63 -2.47 -5.37
C ASP A 93 -11.55 -3.69 -5.19
N ASP A 94 -11.89 -4.38 -6.28
CA ASP A 94 -12.70 -5.60 -6.29
C ASP A 94 -11.89 -6.90 -6.09
N LEU A 95 -10.57 -6.80 -5.91
CA LEU A 95 -9.69 -7.96 -5.76
C LEU A 95 -9.44 -8.26 -4.29
N SER A 96 -9.58 -9.53 -3.92
CA SER A 96 -9.21 -9.98 -2.58
C SER A 96 -7.69 -10.00 -2.39
N GLN A 97 -7.23 -9.40 -1.29
CA GLN A 97 -5.83 -9.41 -0.88
C GLN A 97 -5.34 -10.81 -0.44
N LEU A 98 -6.26 -11.74 -0.15
CA LEU A 98 -5.93 -13.10 0.31
C LEU A 98 -5.66 -14.07 -0.85
N ILE A 99 -5.84 -13.63 -2.10
CA ILE A 99 -5.67 -14.48 -3.29
C ILE A 99 -4.32 -14.20 -3.95
N PHE A 100 -3.37 -15.12 -3.77
CA PHE A 100 -2.00 -14.98 -4.27
C PHE A 100 -1.82 -15.26 -5.78
N ASN A 101 -2.74 -16.00 -6.43
CA ASN A 101 -2.68 -16.27 -7.86
C ASN A 101 -3.64 -15.37 -8.65
N ASN A 102 -3.34 -14.08 -8.70
CA ASN A 102 -4.21 -13.08 -9.29
C ASN A 102 -3.55 -12.39 -10.49
N ALA A 103 -3.57 -13.04 -11.66
CA ALA A 103 -3.05 -12.49 -12.92
C ALA A 103 -3.71 -11.14 -13.29
N LYS A 104 -4.97 -10.93 -12.87
CA LYS A 104 -5.69 -9.67 -13.10
C LYS A 104 -5.07 -8.52 -12.30
N ALA A 105 -4.65 -8.74 -11.05
CA ALA A 105 -3.96 -7.73 -10.25
C ALA A 105 -2.65 -7.26 -10.90
N LEU A 106 -1.87 -8.20 -11.46
CA LEU A 106 -0.65 -7.89 -12.19
C LEU A 106 -0.92 -7.01 -13.41
N GLU A 107 -1.92 -7.37 -14.21
CA GLU A 107 -2.28 -6.61 -15.41
C GLU A 107 -2.77 -5.20 -15.07
N LEU A 108 -3.61 -5.05 -14.03
CA LEU A 108 -4.10 -3.74 -13.58
C LEU A 108 -2.98 -2.86 -13.02
N GLY A 109 -2.04 -3.45 -12.27
CA GLY A 109 -0.84 -2.74 -11.81
C GLY A 109 0.02 -2.26 -12.98
N LYS A 110 0.23 -3.12 -13.99
CA LYS A 110 0.95 -2.75 -15.21
C LYS A 110 0.24 -1.63 -15.97
N GLN A 111 -1.08 -1.71 -16.14
CA GLN A 111 -1.86 -0.67 -16.80
C GLN A 111 -1.74 0.67 -16.07
N ALA A 112 -1.86 0.68 -14.74
CA ALA A 112 -1.71 1.88 -13.93
C ALA A 112 -0.32 2.51 -14.08
N ALA A 113 0.75 1.70 -14.10
CA ALA A 113 2.10 2.20 -14.35
C ALA A 113 2.29 2.73 -15.79
N LEU A 114 1.65 2.11 -16.78
CA LEU A 114 1.72 2.57 -18.18
C LEU A 114 1.06 3.92 -18.40
N LEU A 115 0.01 4.26 -17.63
CA LEU A 115 -0.65 5.58 -17.70
C LEU A 115 0.31 6.73 -17.35
N VAL A 116 1.28 6.49 -16.48
CA VAL A 116 2.30 7.47 -16.06
C VAL A 116 3.69 7.17 -16.66
N ALA A 117 3.76 6.34 -17.70
CA ALA A 117 5.02 5.87 -18.26
C ALA A 117 5.94 7.02 -18.73
N GLN A 118 5.38 8.13 -19.21
CA GLN A 118 6.16 9.27 -19.65
C GLN A 118 6.88 9.96 -18.49
N GLU A 119 6.21 10.14 -17.35
CA GLU A 119 6.78 10.71 -16.12
C GLU A 119 7.85 9.76 -15.56
N LEU A 120 7.54 8.47 -15.47
CA LEU A 120 8.49 7.44 -15.01
C LEU A 120 9.75 7.39 -15.89
N LYS A 121 9.60 7.57 -17.21
CA LYS A 121 10.75 7.57 -18.14
C LYS A 121 11.70 8.74 -17.90
N GLN A 122 11.19 9.89 -17.45
CA GLN A 122 12.04 11.04 -17.08
C GLN A 122 12.91 10.76 -15.84
N LEU A 123 12.46 9.85 -14.98
CA LEU A 123 13.19 9.41 -13.78
C LEU A 123 14.10 8.21 -14.03
N SER A 124 14.26 7.78 -15.29
CA SER A 124 15.10 6.62 -15.62
C SER A 124 16.55 6.85 -15.19
N VAL A 125 17.08 5.91 -14.41
CA VAL A 125 18.51 5.89 -14.06
C VAL A 125 19.31 5.34 -15.23
N ASN A 126 20.47 5.92 -15.49
CA ASN A 126 21.42 5.32 -16.42
C ASN A 126 21.89 3.96 -15.84
N LYS A 127 22.19 2.98 -16.71
CA LYS A 127 22.66 1.62 -16.33
C LYS A 127 23.92 1.55 -15.43
N LYS A 128 24.47 2.67 -14.96
CA LYS A 128 25.73 2.79 -14.22
C LYS A 128 25.59 3.54 -12.87
N GLN A 129 24.50 3.30 -12.15
CA GLN A 129 24.41 3.63 -10.73
C GLN A 129 24.09 2.36 -9.95
#